data_AF-F9S7F8-F1
#
_entry.id   AF-F9S7F8-F1
#
_cell.length_a   1.000
_cell.length_b   1.000
_cell.length_c   1.000
_cell.angle_alpha   90.00
_cell.angle_beta   90.00
_cell.angle_gamma   90.00
#
_symmetry.space_group_name_H-M   'P 1'
#
loop_
_entity.id
_entity.type
_entity.pdbx_description
1 polymer ?
#
loop_
_entity_poly.entity_id
_entity_poly.type
_entity_poly.pdbx_seq_one_letter_code
_entity_poly.pdbx_strand_id
1 'polypeptide(L)'
;MTHSTAIHSTITNQQQATKFSNLESKTTAKAEILKSFKAGKLRKNAKNKIAMLLSVATKIVLKTQSMGMDDCWNNNEPKVVDVDFFWTWYEKEYSDLEIYVTVFDGVLTKVRFSDCPYHFSDDIVLTFDAVESEEIEAEAVELETIEPVELATIESFNDFDEEKVIEKIEVVWSESNHFEDGEILTLTQYNEKSIMEALEIGRGQGYAKTKITVHFKGEEADTMRHDIDADYPTLN
;
A
#
# COMPACT_ATOMS: atom_id res chain seq x y z
N MET A 1 0.87 -10.36 78.95
CA MET A 1 1.91 -10.92 78.07
C MET A 1 1.76 -10.27 76.70
N THR A 2 2.89 -10.17 75.99
CA THR A 2 3.09 -9.87 74.55
C THR A 2 2.95 -8.43 74.05
N HIS A 3 4.09 -7.94 73.56
CA HIS A 3 4.36 -6.71 72.83
C HIS A 3 3.75 -6.73 71.43
N SER A 4 3.29 -5.58 70.94
CA SER A 4 3.11 -5.32 69.50
C SER A 4 3.79 -4.00 69.14
N THR A 5 5.01 -4.11 68.63
CA THR A 5 5.71 -3.04 67.91
C THR A 5 5.18 -2.98 66.48
N ALA A 6 4.48 -1.90 66.14
CA ALA A 6 4.09 -1.60 64.76
C ALA A 6 5.32 -1.07 64.01
N ILE A 7 5.78 -1.83 63.00
CA ILE A 7 6.83 -1.42 62.08
C ILE A 7 6.13 -0.65 60.94
N HIS A 8 6.30 0.67 60.90
CA HIS A 8 5.95 1.48 59.74
C HIS A 8 7.11 1.45 58.74
N SER A 9 7.00 0.61 57.70
CA SER A 9 7.90 0.63 56.55
C SER A 9 7.35 1.58 55.48
N THR A 10 7.80 2.83 55.46
CA THR A 10 7.63 3.74 54.32
C THR A 10 8.79 3.53 53.35
N ILE A 11 8.61 2.60 52.40
CA ILE A 11 9.42 2.55 51.18
C ILE A 11 8.78 3.55 50.20
N THR A 12 9.32 4.76 50.16
CA THR A 12 9.03 5.74 49.11
C THR A 12 9.88 5.39 47.90
N ASN A 13 9.32 4.60 46.97
CA ASN A 13 9.89 4.50 45.62
C ASN A 13 9.63 5.84 44.91
N GLN A 14 10.63 6.73 44.94
CA GLN A 14 10.67 7.85 44.01
C GLN A 14 10.84 7.28 42.61
N GLN A 15 9.74 7.16 41.87
CA GLN A 15 9.77 6.97 40.43
C GLN A 15 10.40 8.22 39.82
N GLN A 16 11.68 8.15 39.48
CA GLN A 16 12.30 9.08 38.55
C GLN A 16 11.55 8.94 37.22
N ALA A 17 10.96 10.06 36.76
CA ALA A 17 10.42 10.16 35.42
C ALA A 17 11.57 10.03 34.42
N THR A 18 11.74 8.84 33.84
CA THR A 18 12.52 8.66 32.61
C THR A 18 11.79 9.38 31.49
N LYS A 19 12.31 10.54 31.10
CA LYS A 19 12.00 11.15 29.79
C LYS A 19 12.51 10.19 28.72
N PHE A 20 11.62 9.36 28.18
CA PHE A 20 11.90 8.63 26.95
C PHE A 20 11.90 9.64 25.79
N SER A 21 13.07 9.86 25.20
CA SER A 21 13.29 10.56 23.94
C SER A 21 12.70 9.74 22.79
N ASN A 22 11.41 9.88 22.55
CA ASN A 22 10.66 9.14 21.52
C ASN A 22 10.52 9.93 20.19
N LEU A 23 11.41 10.90 19.96
CA LEU A 23 11.33 11.83 18.82
C LEU A 23 12.26 11.42 17.67
N GLU A 24 13.36 10.75 17.96
CA GLU A 24 14.35 10.35 16.95
C GLU A 24 13.90 9.12 16.14
N SER A 25 13.24 8.13 16.78
CA SER A 25 12.78 6.90 16.11
C SER A 25 11.66 7.12 15.08
N LYS A 26 10.73 8.06 15.34
CA LYS A 26 9.64 8.39 14.40
C LYS A 26 10.13 9.05 13.12
N THR A 27 11.21 9.81 13.22
CA THR A 27 11.76 10.59 12.12
C THR A 27 12.45 9.66 11.11
N THR A 28 13.18 8.66 11.61
CA THR A 28 13.80 7.60 10.79
C THR A 28 12.76 6.71 10.13
N ALA A 29 11.74 6.25 10.88
CA ALA A 29 10.66 5.41 10.34
C ALA A 29 9.86 6.12 9.23
N LYS A 30 9.58 7.42 9.40
CA LYS A 30 8.95 8.24 8.34
C LYS A 30 9.83 8.30 7.09
N ALA A 31 11.14 8.53 7.24
CA ALA A 31 12.05 8.64 6.11
C ALA A 31 12.17 7.32 5.32
N GLU A 32 12.23 6.17 6.01
CA GLU A 32 12.27 4.84 5.38
C GLU A 32 10.98 4.54 4.61
N ILE A 33 9.82 4.82 5.21
CA ILE A 33 8.53 4.65 4.53
C ILE A 33 8.49 5.49 3.26
N LEU A 34 8.88 6.78 3.31
CA LEU A 34 8.85 7.67 2.15
C LEU A 34 9.82 7.25 1.02
N LYS A 35 10.93 6.57 1.35
CA LYS A 35 11.88 6.02 0.38
C LYS A 35 11.43 4.68 -0.22
N SER A 36 10.52 3.96 0.43
CA SER A 36 10.02 2.66 -0.05
C SER A 36 9.08 2.75 -1.27
N PHE A 37 8.54 3.94 -1.57
CA PHE A 37 7.56 4.11 -2.64
C PHE A 37 8.24 4.34 -4.00
N LYS A 38 7.72 3.66 -5.03
CA LYS A 38 8.01 3.96 -6.43
C LYS A 38 7.00 4.98 -6.96
N ALA A 39 7.44 5.87 -7.87
CA ALA A 39 6.54 6.77 -8.57
C ALA A 39 5.58 5.99 -9.48
N GLY A 40 4.36 6.51 -9.68
CA GLY A 40 3.39 5.92 -10.59
C GLY A 40 1.97 5.89 -10.02
N LYS A 41 1.15 4.99 -10.54
CA LYS A 41 -0.24 4.82 -10.11
C LYS A 41 -0.29 3.89 -8.88
N LEU A 42 -0.98 4.31 -7.82
CA LEU A 42 -1.28 3.46 -6.67
C LEU A 42 -2.68 2.89 -6.80
N ARG A 43 -2.85 1.63 -6.38
CA ARG A 43 -4.14 0.94 -6.45
C ARG A 43 -5.10 1.43 -5.35
N LYS A 44 -6.37 1.60 -5.70
CA LYS A 44 -7.43 1.92 -4.73
C LYS A 44 -7.73 0.79 -3.73
N ASN A 45 -7.55 -0.47 -4.08
CA ASN A 45 -7.77 -1.54 -3.10
C ASN A 45 -6.67 -1.64 -2.03
N ALA A 46 -5.54 -0.95 -2.19
CA ALA A 46 -4.42 -0.98 -1.24
C ALA A 46 -4.67 -0.12 0.01
N LYS A 47 -5.79 -0.38 0.71
CA LYS A 47 -6.25 0.41 1.87
C LYS A 47 -5.18 0.50 2.97
N ASN A 48 -4.39 -0.54 3.17
CA ASN A 48 -3.30 -0.55 4.15
C ASN A 48 -2.14 0.39 3.76
N LYS A 49 -1.72 0.39 2.48
CA LYS A 49 -0.72 1.35 1.97
C LYS A 49 -1.26 2.79 2.05
N ILE A 50 -2.52 3.00 1.72
CA ILE A 50 -3.18 4.32 1.82
C ILE A 50 -3.25 4.79 3.28
N ALA A 51 -3.61 3.92 4.23
CA ALA A 51 -3.64 4.24 5.65
C ALA A 51 -2.24 4.60 6.18
N MET A 52 -1.19 3.90 5.73
CA MET A 52 0.20 4.23 6.05
C MET A 52 0.61 5.60 5.49
N LEU A 53 0.18 5.95 4.27
CA LEU A 53 0.43 7.26 3.69
C LEU A 53 -0.26 8.39 4.48
N LEU A 54 -1.50 8.17 4.91
CA LEU A 54 -2.26 9.15 5.71
C LEU A 54 -1.64 9.38 7.09
N SER A 55 -1.07 8.35 7.73
CA SER A 55 -0.45 8.49 9.05
C SER A 55 0.87 9.26 9.01
N VAL A 56 1.57 9.25 7.87
CA VAL A 56 2.86 9.93 7.65
C VAL A 56 2.69 11.30 6.97
N ALA A 57 1.52 11.56 6.38
CA ALA A 57 1.21 12.80 5.68
C ALA A 57 1.37 14.01 6.59
N THR A 58 1.99 15.07 6.07
CA THR A 58 2.17 16.32 6.81
C THR A 58 0.97 17.24 6.63
N LYS A 59 0.37 17.23 5.45
CA LYS A 59 -0.86 17.97 5.17
C LYS A 59 -1.73 17.20 4.18
N ILE A 60 -3.02 17.17 4.48
CA ILE A 60 -4.09 16.62 3.63
C ILE A 60 -4.91 17.81 3.12
N VAL A 61 -4.96 18.00 1.81
CA VAL A 61 -5.60 19.18 1.20
C VAL A 61 -6.56 18.74 0.11
N LEU A 62 -7.83 19.14 0.24
CA LEU A 62 -8.82 19.07 -0.83
C LEU A 62 -8.64 20.26 -1.77
N LYS A 63 -8.50 19.98 -3.07
CA LYS A 63 -8.43 20.96 -4.15
C LYS A 63 -9.59 20.70 -5.10
N THR A 64 -10.56 21.59 -5.09
CA THR A 64 -11.71 21.51 -6.00
C THR A 64 -11.38 22.25 -7.28
N GLN A 65 -11.48 21.58 -8.44
CA GLN A 65 -11.22 22.18 -9.77
C GLN A 65 -12.50 22.18 -10.62
N SER A 66 -13.62 22.50 -9.98
CA SER A 66 -14.93 22.65 -10.60
C SER A 66 -14.94 23.79 -11.65
N MET A 67 -15.79 23.63 -12.68
CA MET A 67 -16.24 24.68 -13.61
C MET A 67 -17.77 24.90 -13.54
N GLY A 68 -18.38 24.55 -12.41
CA GLY A 68 -19.76 24.87 -12.08
C GLY A 68 -20.04 26.37 -12.13
N MET A 69 -21.27 26.72 -12.50
CA MET A 69 -21.72 28.12 -12.55
C MET A 69 -21.68 28.79 -11.16
N ASP A 70 -21.60 27.99 -10.10
CA ASP A 70 -21.44 28.31 -8.69
C ASP A 70 -19.99 28.56 -8.23
N ASP A 71 -18.97 28.28 -9.07
CA ASP A 71 -17.56 28.62 -8.78
C ASP A 71 -17.29 30.13 -8.79
N CYS A 72 -18.20 30.90 -9.38
CA CYS A 72 -18.19 32.36 -9.25
C CYS A 72 -18.57 32.82 -7.83
N TRP A 73 -19.19 31.95 -7.02
CA TRP A 73 -19.72 32.28 -5.70
C TRP A 73 -18.85 31.75 -4.55
N ASN A 74 -18.32 30.53 -4.67
CA ASN A 74 -17.41 29.95 -3.70
C ASN A 74 -15.99 29.94 -4.26
N ASN A 75 -15.04 30.55 -3.55
CA ASN A 75 -13.65 30.50 -3.97
C ASN A 75 -13.15 29.04 -3.87
N ASN A 76 -12.62 28.50 -4.96
CA ASN A 76 -12.04 27.14 -5.05
C ASN A 76 -10.67 27.04 -4.36
N GLU A 77 -10.55 27.66 -3.19
CA GLU A 77 -9.33 27.66 -2.40
C GLU A 77 -9.09 26.27 -1.81
N PRO A 78 -7.83 25.80 -1.80
CA PRO A 78 -7.49 24.52 -1.20
C PRO A 78 -7.84 24.48 0.29
N LYS A 79 -8.60 23.45 0.70
CA LYS A 79 -9.07 23.28 2.09
C LYS A 79 -8.29 22.18 2.78
N VAL A 80 -7.81 22.43 4.00
CA VAL A 80 -7.21 21.39 4.83
C VAL A 80 -8.34 20.51 5.36
N VAL A 81 -8.21 19.20 5.18
CA VAL A 81 -9.20 18.20 5.61
C VAL A 81 -8.56 17.20 6.57
N ASP A 82 -9.37 16.48 7.33
CA ASP A 82 -8.92 15.43 8.23
C ASP A 82 -9.02 14.03 7.59
N VAL A 83 -8.58 13.02 8.34
CA VAL A 83 -8.56 11.62 7.89
C VAL A 83 -9.98 11.04 7.78
N ASP A 84 -10.90 11.46 8.63
CA ASP A 84 -12.29 10.98 8.62
C ASP A 84 -13.04 11.52 7.38
N PHE A 85 -12.81 12.78 7.03
CA PHE A 85 -13.28 13.35 5.78
C PHE A 85 -12.67 12.62 4.59
N PHE A 86 -11.36 12.34 4.61
CA PHE A 86 -10.70 11.58 3.54
C PHE A 86 -11.39 10.25 3.30
N TRP A 87 -11.62 9.42 4.33
CA TRP A 87 -12.24 8.11 4.13
C TRP A 87 -13.68 8.20 3.66
N THR A 88 -14.43 9.19 4.14
CA THR A 88 -15.80 9.44 3.68
C THR A 88 -15.85 9.79 2.20
N TRP A 89 -14.98 10.71 1.76
CA TRP A 89 -14.84 11.10 0.35
C TRP A 89 -14.32 9.94 -0.51
N TYR A 90 -13.32 9.21 0.01
CA TYR A 90 -12.72 8.06 -0.63
C TYR A 90 -13.74 6.96 -0.95
N GLU A 91 -14.64 6.66 -0.02
CA GLU A 91 -15.70 5.66 -0.24
C GLU A 91 -16.75 6.16 -1.22
N LYS A 92 -17.09 7.46 -1.18
CA LYS A 92 -18.03 8.08 -2.10
C LYS A 92 -17.53 8.05 -3.55
N GLU A 93 -16.26 8.40 -3.77
CA GLU A 93 -15.66 8.53 -5.11
C GLU A 93 -14.88 7.27 -5.57
N TYR A 94 -14.99 6.15 -4.83
CA TYR A 94 -14.17 4.95 -5.06
C TYR A 94 -14.28 4.37 -6.48
N SER A 95 -15.41 4.55 -7.17
CA SER A 95 -15.61 4.05 -8.53
C SER A 95 -14.59 4.64 -9.50
N ASP A 96 -14.45 5.96 -9.45
CA ASP A 96 -13.74 6.77 -10.43
C ASP A 96 -12.37 7.27 -9.92
N LEU A 97 -12.02 6.89 -8.69
CA LEU A 97 -10.79 7.28 -8.02
C LEU A 97 -9.53 6.82 -8.75
N GLU A 98 -8.64 7.78 -9.03
CA GLU A 98 -7.28 7.54 -9.48
C GLU A 98 -6.26 8.05 -8.46
N ILE A 99 -5.26 7.25 -8.13
CA ILE A 99 -4.23 7.60 -7.15
C ILE A 99 -2.87 7.67 -7.83
N TYR A 100 -2.20 8.81 -7.73
CA TYR A 100 -0.89 9.05 -8.31
C TYR A 100 0.14 9.39 -7.24
N VAL A 101 1.26 8.71 -7.29
CA VAL A 101 2.40 8.81 -6.37
C VAL A 101 3.52 9.52 -7.09
N THR A 102 3.95 10.66 -6.54
CA THR A 102 5.03 11.48 -7.09
C THR A 102 6.26 11.37 -6.19
N VAL A 103 7.34 10.84 -6.75
CA VAL A 103 8.64 10.70 -6.08
C VAL A 103 9.61 11.69 -6.73
N PHE A 104 10.35 12.44 -5.91
CA PHE A 104 11.41 13.33 -6.36
C PHE A 104 12.70 12.92 -5.64
N ASP A 105 13.80 12.74 -6.37
CA ASP A 105 15.09 12.26 -5.84
C ASP A 105 14.99 10.99 -4.97
N GLY A 106 14.12 10.05 -5.37
CA GLY A 106 13.92 8.79 -4.64
C GLY A 106 13.09 8.91 -3.35
N VAL A 107 12.53 10.08 -3.06
CA VAL A 107 11.69 10.33 -1.88
C VAL A 107 10.26 10.69 -2.29
N LEU A 108 9.28 10.07 -1.66
CA LEU A 108 7.88 10.41 -1.84
C LEU A 108 7.59 11.86 -1.40
N THR A 109 7.15 12.71 -2.34
CA THR A 109 6.85 14.13 -2.08
C THR A 109 5.36 14.42 -2.05
N LYS A 110 4.60 13.75 -2.91
CA LYS A 110 3.16 14.02 -3.08
C LYS A 110 2.42 12.76 -3.49
N VAL A 111 1.24 12.57 -2.89
CA VAL A 111 0.25 11.62 -3.40
C VAL A 111 -1.02 12.40 -3.74
N ARG A 112 -1.55 12.19 -4.95
CA ARG A 112 -2.80 12.81 -5.42
C ARG A 112 -3.85 11.72 -5.59
N PHE A 113 -4.99 11.90 -4.93
CA PHE A 113 -6.22 11.14 -5.12
C PHE A 113 -7.15 12.03 -5.95
N SER A 114 -7.56 11.58 -7.12
CA SER A 114 -8.40 12.30 -8.07
C SER A 114 -9.74 11.57 -8.18
N ASP A 115 -10.87 12.24 -8.01
CA ASP A 115 -12.19 11.65 -8.19
C ASP A 115 -12.51 11.26 -9.65
N CYS A 116 -11.79 11.82 -10.62
CA CYS A 116 -11.96 11.49 -12.03
C CYS A 116 -10.65 11.64 -12.82
N PRO A 117 -10.53 11.02 -14.02
CA PRO A 117 -9.36 11.16 -14.88
C PRO A 117 -9.30 12.50 -15.65
N TYR A 118 -10.32 13.35 -15.51
CA TYR A 118 -10.45 14.60 -16.26
C TYR A 118 -9.89 15.80 -15.49
N HIS A 119 -9.66 16.91 -16.20
CA HIS A 119 -9.06 18.12 -15.63
C HIS A 119 -9.95 18.83 -14.59
N PHE A 120 -11.25 18.50 -14.54
CA PHE A 120 -12.24 19.08 -13.64
C PHE A 120 -12.49 18.16 -12.42
N SER A 121 -11.42 17.74 -11.75
CA SER A 121 -11.47 16.81 -10.62
C SER A 121 -11.43 17.52 -9.26
N ASP A 122 -12.08 16.92 -8.27
CA ASP A 122 -11.77 17.16 -6.87
C ASP A 122 -10.58 16.27 -6.48
N ASP A 123 -9.46 16.91 -6.14
CA ASP A 123 -8.23 16.22 -5.78
C ASP A 123 -8.00 16.30 -4.27
N ILE A 124 -7.84 15.16 -3.60
CA ILE A 124 -7.16 15.15 -2.29
C ILE A 124 -5.67 14.96 -2.50
N VAL A 125 -4.88 15.92 -2.02
CA VAL A 125 -3.43 15.92 -2.12
C VAL A 125 -2.82 15.72 -0.74
N LEU A 126 -2.07 14.63 -0.59
CA LEU A 126 -1.15 14.43 0.52
C LEU A 126 0.20 15.04 0.17
N THR A 127 0.73 15.84 1.08
CA THR A 127 2.10 16.37 0.99
C THR A 127 2.93 15.88 2.16
N PHE A 128 4.18 15.57 1.87
CA PHE A 128 5.16 15.08 2.83
C PHE A 128 6.29 16.10 2.88
N ASP A 129 6.48 16.73 4.04
CA ASP A 129 7.63 17.62 4.20
C ASP A 129 8.91 16.79 4.24
N ALA A 130 9.96 17.33 3.59
CA ALA A 130 11.29 16.75 3.61
C ALA A 130 11.77 16.70 5.06
N VAL A 131 12.08 15.49 5.52
CA VAL A 131 12.82 15.31 6.76
C VAL A 131 14.27 15.65 6.43
N GLU A 132 14.77 16.77 6.96
CA GLU A 132 16.20 17.05 6.97
C GLU A 132 16.87 15.90 7.73
N SER A 133 17.48 14.99 6.97
CA SER A 133 18.36 13.98 7.55
C SER A 133 19.76 14.60 7.51
N GLU A 134 20.25 15.03 8.66
CA GLU A 134 21.69 15.15 8.81
C GLU A 134 22.29 13.77 8.56
N GLU A 135 23.26 13.70 7.64
CA GLU A 135 24.05 12.51 7.39
C GLU A 135 24.79 12.15 8.68
N ILE A 136 24.22 11.25 9.48
CA ILE A 136 24.94 10.61 10.57
C ILE A 136 25.39 9.26 10.05
N GLU A 137 26.71 9.07 10.08
CA GLU A 137 27.39 7.83 9.73
C GLU A 137 26.67 6.64 10.37
N ALA A 138 26.42 5.62 9.54
CA ALA A 138 25.76 4.40 9.89
C ALA A 138 26.45 3.72 11.09
N GLU A 139 25.86 3.85 12.27
CA GLU A 139 26.02 2.84 13.30
C GLU A 139 24.97 1.76 13.00
N ALA A 140 25.46 0.55 12.70
CA ALA A 140 24.63 -0.59 12.32
C ALA A 140 23.67 -0.94 13.47
N VAL A 141 22.50 -0.33 13.46
CA VAL A 141 21.32 -0.86 14.14
C VAL A 141 20.92 -2.09 13.34
N GLU A 142 20.93 -3.25 13.99
CA GLU A 142 20.38 -4.48 13.43
C GLU A 142 18.96 -4.16 12.95
N LEU A 143 18.82 -4.04 11.63
CA LEU A 143 17.55 -4.19 10.95
C LEU A 143 17.00 -5.51 11.47
N GLU A 144 15.84 -5.47 12.14
CA GLU A 144 14.98 -6.63 12.17
C GLU A 144 14.76 -6.99 10.71
N THR A 145 15.50 -8.00 10.27
CA THR A 145 15.37 -8.61 8.97
C THR A 145 13.89 -8.88 8.81
N ILE A 146 13.25 -8.19 7.87
CA ILE A 146 11.95 -8.58 7.36
C ILE A 146 12.18 -10.03 6.91
N GLU A 147 11.68 -10.97 7.71
CA GLU A 147 11.87 -12.39 7.42
C GLU A 147 11.36 -12.61 5.98
N PRO A 148 12.15 -13.28 5.12
CA PRO A 148 11.69 -13.61 3.79
C PRO A 148 10.36 -14.35 3.93
N VAL A 149 9.29 -13.78 3.38
CA VAL A 149 7.96 -14.36 3.45
C VAL A 149 8.02 -15.70 2.72
N GLU A 150 7.98 -16.78 3.50
CA GLU A 150 7.93 -18.14 2.95
C GLU A 150 6.59 -18.30 2.23
N LEU A 151 6.67 -18.42 0.90
CA LEU A 151 5.53 -18.74 0.06
C LEU A 151 5.03 -20.14 0.43
N ALA A 152 3.71 -20.35 0.42
CA ALA A 152 3.15 -21.68 0.64
C ALA A 152 3.69 -22.66 -0.42
N THR A 153 4.28 -23.76 0.04
CA THR A 153 4.79 -24.82 -0.83
C THR A 153 3.65 -25.69 -1.36
N ILE A 154 3.83 -26.22 -2.57
CA ILE A 154 2.90 -27.11 -3.30
C ILE A 154 2.27 -28.21 -2.43
N GLU A 155 2.98 -28.70 -1.40
CA GLU A 155 2.53 -29.75 -0.49
C GLU A 155 1.32 -29.36 0.39
N SER A 156 0.98 -28.07 0.52
CA SER A 156 -0.17 -27.63 1.33
C SER A 156 -1.53 -27.79 0.65
N PHE A 157 -1.57 -28.20 -0.61
CA PHE A 157 -2.80 -28.32 -1.40
C PHE A 157 -2.92 -29.71 -2.01
N ASN A 158 -3.19 -30.71 -1.16
CA ASN A 158 -3.69 -31.99 -1.64
C ASN A 158 -5.17 -31.85 -1.99
N ASP A 159 -5.44 -31.69 -3.28
CA ASP A 159 -6.53 -32.33 -4.04
C ASP A 159 -6.44 -31.80 -5.49
N PHE A 160 -5.86 -32.58 -6.40
CA PHE A 160 -5.87 -32.29 -7.83
C PHE A 160 -6.67 -33.36 -8.57
N ASP A 161 -7.86 -32.99 -9.04
CA ASP A 161 -8.60 -33.71 -10.07
C ASP A 161 -8.21 -33.11 -11.45
N GLU A 162 -7.68 -33.99 -12.31
CA GLU A 162 -7.35 -33.80 -13.74
C GLU A 162 -6.29 -32.73 -14.12
N GLU A 163 -5.08 -33.18 -14.49
CA GLU A 163 -4.03 -32.35 -15.09
C GLU A 163 -4.42 -31.90 -16.50
N LYS A 164 -4.84 -30.63 -16.66
CA LYS A 164 -5.01 -30.00 -17.97
C LYS A 164 -3.73 -29.31 -18.42
N VAL A 165 -3.28 -29.59 -19.64
CA VAL A 165 -2.06 -28.97 -20.20
C VAL A 165 -2.42 -27.63 -20.83
N ILE A 166 -1.92 -26.54 -20.23
CA ILE A 166 -2.04 -25.18 -20.75
C ILE A 166 -1.06 -24.99 -21.93
N GLU A 167 -1.58 -24.55 -23.08
CA GLU A 167 -0.78 -24.23 -24.27
C GLU A 167 -0.25 -22.79 -24.21
N LYS A 168 -1.13 -21.84 -23.88
CA LYS A 168 -0.80 -20.42 -23.77
C LYS A 168 -1.83 -19.69 -22.93
N ILE A 169 -1.42 -18.55 -22.38
CA ILE A 169 -2.25 -17.64 -21.60
C ILE A 169 -2.22 -16.29 -22.31
N GLU A 170 -3.38 -15.79 -22.67
CA GLU A 170 -3.55 -14.43 -23.19
C GLU A 170 -4.01 -13.51 -22.06
N VAL A 171 -3.26 -12.45 -21.80
CA VAL A 171 -3.64 -11.41 -20.85
C VAL A 171 -4.58 -10.45 -21.55
N VAL A 172 -5.88 -10.55 -21.27
CA VAL A 172 -6.89 -9.67 -21.86
C VAL A 172 -6.76 -8.26 -21.29
N TRP A 173 -6.50 -8.17 -19.98
CA TRP A 173 -6.23 -6.91 -19.28
C TRP A 173 -5.61 -7.18 -17.90
N SER A 174 -4.70 -6.32 -17.44
CA SER A 174 -4.16 -6.39 -16.07
C SER A 174 -4.05 -5.02 -15.40
N GLU A 175 -4.27 -4.99 -14.09
CA GLU A 175 -3.89 -3.84 -13.26
C GLU A 175 -2.39 -3.83 -12.90
N SER A 176 -1.66 -4.93 -13.13
CA SER A 176 -0.22 -5.02 -12.87
C SER A 176 0.59 -4.21 -13.88
N ASN A 177 1.70 -3.63 -13.42
CA ASN A 177 2.67 -2.97 -14.30
C ASN A 177 3.60 -3.98 -15.00
N HIS A 178 3.55 -5.26 -14.64
CA HIS A 178 4.41 -6.31 -15.22
C HIS A 178 3.78 -6.98 -16.45
N PHE A 179 2.48 -6.78 -16.69
CA PHE A 179 1.75 -7.32 -17.82
C PHE A 179 1.40 -6.24 -18.83
N GLU A 180 1.36 -6.63 -20.10
CA GLU A 180 0.82 -5.79 -21.19
C GLU A 180 -0.54 -6.34 -21.64
N ASP A 181 -1.43 -5.44 -22.04
CA ASP A 181 -2.75 -5.82 -22.58
C ASP A 181 -2.58 -6.52 -23.94
N GLY A 182 -3.15 -7.72 -24.08
CA GLY A 182 -3.01 -8.59 -25.26
C GLY A 182 -1.73 -9.44 -25.27
N GLU A 183 -0.96 -9.45 -24.18
CA GLU A 183 0.27 -10.23 -24.09
C GLU A 183 -0.02 -11.74 -24.07
N ILE A 184 0.72 -12.52 -24.86
CA ILE A 184 0.61 -13.98 -24.90
C ILE A 184 1.83 -14.58 -24.21
N LEU A 185 1.58 -15.34 -23.14
CA LEU A 185 2.58 -15.92 -22.27
C LEU A 185 2.44 -17.44 -22.16
N THR A 186 3.56 -18.11 -21.88
CA THR A 186 3.52 -19.48 -21.36
C THR A 186 3.14 -19.47 -19.88
N LEU A 187 2.69 -20.62 -19.33
CA LEU A 187 2.37 -20.74 -17.91
C LEU A 187 3.53 -20.30 -17.00
N THR A 188 4.76 -20.69 -17.34
CA THR A 188 5.97 -20.31 -16.58
C THR A 188 6.18 -18.80 -16.58
N GLN A 189 6.12 -18.16 -17.75
CA GLN A 189 6.31 -16.71 -17.85
C GLN A 189 5.21 -15.92 -17.12
N TYR A 190 3.97 -16.40 -17.21
CA TYR A 190 2.85 -15.81 -16.48
C TYR A 190 3.06 -15.91 -14.97
N ASN A 191 3.45 -17.09 -14.47
CA ASN A 191 3.68 -17.31 -13.05
C ASN A 191 4.89 -16.49 -12.53
N GLU A 192 5.97 -16.37 -13.28
CA GLU A 192 7.11 -15.51 -12.92
C GLU A 192 6.69 -14.05 -12.73
N LYS A 193 5.93 -13.49 -13.69
CA LYS A 193 5.41 -12.12 -13.60
C LYS A 193 4.40 -11.94 -12.47
N SER A 194 3.54 -12.93 -12.26
CA SER A 194 2.53 -12.87 -11.20
C SER A 194 3.18 -12.93 -9.81
N ILE A 195 4.25 -13.72 -9.64
CA ILE A 195 5.06 -13.74 -8.40
C ILE A 195 5.73 -12.38 -8.16
N MET A 196 6.31 -11.76 -9.20
CA MET A 196 6.90 -10.41 -9.07
C MET A 196 5.86 -9.39 -8.60
N GLU A 197 4.67 -9.40 -9.18
CA GLU A 197 3.56 -8.53 -8.74
C GLU A 197 3.14 -8.83 -7.30
N ALA A 198 2.96 -10.11 -6.93
CA ALA A 198 2.57 -10.49 -5.58
C ALA A 198 3.58 -10.04 -4.52
N LEU A 199 4.88 -10.11 -4.82
CA LEU A 199 5.96 -9.61 -3.96
C LEU A 199 5.93 -8.08 -3.83
N GLU A 200 5.65 -7.35 -4.91
CA GLU A 200 5.54 -5.88 -4.86
C GLU A 200 4.28 -5.40 -4.12
N ILE A 201 3.18 -6.16 -4.21
CA ILE A 201 1.97 -5.88 -3.43
C ILE A 201 2.27 -6.10 -1.94
N GLY A 202 2.77 -7.29 -1.60
CA GLY A 202 3.01 -7.72 -0.23
C GLY A 202 1.76 -8.26 0.46
N ARG A 203 1.96 -9.12 1.47
CA ARG A 203 0.86 -9.82 2.15
C ARG A 203 -0.09 -8.86 2.87
N GLY A 204 -1.39 -9.04 2.63
CA GLY A 204 -2.45 -8.22 3.23
C GLY A 204 -2.53 -6.79 2.68
N GLN A 205 -1.85 -6.47 1.58
CA GLN A 205 -1.83 -5.11 1.02
C GLN A 205 -2.77 -4.91 -0.19
N GLY A 206 -3.59 -5.92 -0.52
CA GLY A 206 -4.49 -5.92 -1.67
C GLY A 206 -4.16 -7.04 -2.65
N TYR A 207 -4.65 -6.90 -3.88
CA TYR A 207 -4.46 -7.86 -4.98
C TYR A 207 -4.44 -7.15 -6.34
N ALA A 208 -3.86 -7.78 -7.35
CA ALA A 208 -3.92 -7.32 -8.74
C ALA A 208 -4.94 -8.09 -9.55
N LYS A 209 -5.96 -7.40 -10.05
CA LYS A 209 -6.93 -8.00 -10.96
C LYS A 209 -6.31 -8.19 -12.32
N THR A 210 -6.29 -9.43 -12.78
CA THR A 210 -5.86 -9.79 -14.13
C THR A 210 -6.94 -10.64 -14.79
N LYS A 211 -7.42 -10.20 -15.94
CA LYS A 211 -8.32 -10.97 -16.78
C LYS A 211 -7.48 -11.73 -17.81
N ILE A 212 -7.64 -13.05 -17.83
CA ILE A 212 -6.86 -13.94 -18.70
C ILE A 212 -7.78 -14.85 -19.49
N THR A 213 -7.32 -15.24 -20.67
CA THR A 213 -7.88 -16.33 -21.44
C THR A 213 -6.84 -17.45 -21.51
N VAL A 214 -7.17 -18.61 -20.93
CA VAL A 214 -6.31 -19.78 -20.89
C VAL A 214 -6.70 -20.70 -22.03
N HIS A 215 -5.74 -20.98 -22.91
CA HIS A 215 -5.91 -21.93 -24.00
C HIS A 215 -5.35 -23.27 -23.56
N PHE A 216 -6.25 -24.25 -23.40
CA PHE A 216 -5.89 -25.63 -23.11
C PHE A 216 -5.64 -26.41 -24.40
N LYS A 217 -4.71 -27.35 -24.35
CA LYS A 217 -4.34 -28.14 -25.53
C LYS A 217 -5.49 -29.05 -25.96
N GLY A 218 -6.14 -28.70 -27.08
CA GLY A 218 -7.21 -29.50 -27.68
C GLY A 218 -8.60 -29.28 -27.07
N GLU A 219 -8.77 -28.27 -26.21
CA GLU A 219 -10.06 -27.87 -25.64
C GLU A 219 -10.39 -26.42 -25.99
N GLU A 220 -11.61 -26.01 -25.64
CA GLU A 220 -12.06 -24.62 -25.77
C GLU A 220 -11.34 -23.74 -24.76
N ALA A 221 -11.05 -22.49 -25.14
CA ALA A 221 -10.35 -21.56 -24.26
C ALA A 221 -11.29 -21.08 -23.15
N ASP A 222 -10.77 -20.98 -21.92
CA ASP A 222 -11.55 -20.48 -20.78
C ASP A 222 -11.08 -19.08 -20.41
N THR A 223 -12.04 -18.20 -20.13
CA THR A 223 -11.76 -16.81 -19.74
C THR A 223 -12.11 -16.62 -18.28
N MET A 224 -11.10 -16.34 -17.47
CA MET A 224 -11.24 -16.20 -16.02
C MET A 224 -10.57 -14.93 -15.50
N ARG A 225 -10.89 -14.60 -14.25
CA ARG A 225 -10.24 -13.54 -13.49
C ARG A 225 -9.29 -14.18 -12.49
N HIS A 226 -8.03 -13.79 -12.55
CA HIS A 226 -7.01 -14.12 -11.58
C HIS A 226 -6.72 -12.89 -10.72
N ASP A 227 -7.01 -12.99 -9.41
CA ASP A 227 -6.70 -11.96 -8.43
C ASP A 227 -5.34 -12.28 -7.81
N ILE A 228 -4.27 -11.69 -8.35
CA ILE A 228 -2.89 -11.98 -7.94
C ILE A 228 -2.63 -11.32 -6.59
N ASP A 229 -2.39 -12.09 -5.55
CA ASP A 229 -1.94 -11.61 -4.25
C ASP A 229 -0.85 -12.50 -3.67
N ALA A 230 -0.39 -12.19 -2.46
CA ALA A 230 0.68 -12.94 -1.82
C ALA A 230 0.27 -14.37 -1.40
N ASP A 231 -1.02 -14.64 -1.25
CA ASP A 231 -1.53 -15.96 -0.87
C ASP A 231 -1.84 -16.81 -2.13
N TYR A 232 -2.23 -16.17 -3.24
CA TYR A 232 -2.54 -16.78 -4.54
C TYR A 232 -1.78 -16.09 -5.70
N PRO A 233 -0.45 -16.27 -5.78
CA PRO A 233 0.36 -15.56 -6.76
C PRO A 233 0.38 -16.22 -8.15
N THR A 234 -0.05 -17.47 -8.30
CA THR A 234 0.14 -18.26 -9.53
C THR A 234 -1.12 -18.98 -9.97
N LEU A 235 -1.21 -19.28 -11.27
CA LEU A 235 -2.19 -20.22 -11.79
C LEU A 235 -1.68 -21.64 -11.56
N ASN A 236 -2.54 -22.46 -10.97
CA ASN A 236 -2.30 -23.87 -10.66
C ASN A 236 -3.03 -24.76 -11.67
#